data_AF-A0A2W6QK38-F1
#
_entry.id   AF-A0A2W6QK38-F1
#
_cell.length_a   1.000
_cell.length_b   1.000
_cell.length_c   1.000
_cell.angle_alpha   90.00
_cell.angle_beta   90.00
_cell.angle_gamma   90.00
#
_symmetry.space_group_name_H-M   'P 1'
#
loop_
_entity.id
_entity.type
_entity.pdbx_description
1 polymer ?
#
loop_
_entity_poly.entity_id
_entity_poly.type
_entity_poly.pdbx_seq_one_letter_code
_entity_poly.pdbx_strand_id
1 'polypeptide(L)'
;MDGRGQGQGQRPEMKRSEQKQEQGNRDDARHSRNIGTGLRRLLWWGTGVLAVVLLVAVVWWKPWEPGREQLSADAAAQAVLAQYPGEILHSTLQDGAYMIQLRSETGLYDVQVNATTAAVQSIQRLETSPQVEEKTLLSREQMKSELLKQRAGEQLVSLELVEQQGSPVYSAVVKAKDNSRQELTMDPYTGEVLSSKAIKADPSSEAGGTTSEPKFLSEKQAKQKALSRVPGEVDDVELRGTNSGNPYYLVEIDLEDGREATVQVNAISGAIRSVTWDKDDD
;
A
#
# COMPACT_ATOMS: atom_id res chain seq x y z
N MET A 1 31.94 4.09 -48.63
CA MET A 1 32.66 4.50 -47.41
C MET A 1 31.81 4.01 -46.25
N ASP A 2 31.87 2.71 -45.92
CA ASP A 2 32.85 2.08 -45.01
C ASP A 2 32.87 2.76 -43.63
N GLY A 3 32.73 2.07 -42.49
CA GLY A 3 32.82 0.64 -42.27
C GLY A 3 32.42 0.21 -40.85
N ARG A 4 32.42 -1.12 -40.69
CA ARG A 4 32.08 -1.95 -39.53
C ARG A 4 33.04 -1.75 -38.34
N GLY A 5 32.61 -2.20 -37.17
CA GLY A 5 33.53 -2.62 -36.09
C GLY A 5 32.82 -3.21 -34.87
N GLN A 6 32.75 -4.54 -34.81
CA GLN A 6 32.47 -5.31 -33.59
C GLN A 6 33.71 -5.34 -32.67
N GLY A 7 33.52 -5.60 -31.37
CA GLY A 7 34.63 -5.93 -30.48
C GLY A 7 34.16 -6.44 -29.11
N GLN A 8 34.07 -7.77 -28.96
CA GLN A 8 34.14 -8.43 -27.66
C GLN A 8 35.56 -8.32 -27.10
N GLY A 9 35.71 -8.21 -25.77
CA GLY A 9 37.01 -8.20 -25.10
C GLY A 9 36.90 -8.83 -23.71
N GLN A 10 37.64 -9.92 -23.53
CA GLN A 10 37.63 -10.84 -22.40
C GLN A 10 38.41 -10.31 -21.18
N ARG A 11 38.16 -11.00 -20.05
CA ARG A 11 38.87 -10.96 -18.76
C ARG A 11 40.39 -11.17 -18.88
N PRO A 12 41.14 -10.78 -17.83
CA PRO A 12 42.18 -11.64 -17.23
C PRO A 12 41.92 -11.80 -15.71
N GLU A 13 41.84 -13.01 -15.14
CA GLU A 13 42.94 -13.89 -14.69
C GLU A 13 43.93 -13.26 -13.68
N MET A 14 43.94 -13.80 -12.46
CA MET A 14 45.11 -13.85 -11.58
C MET A 14 45.22 -15.21 -10.87
N LYS A 15 46.27 -15.96 -11.28
CA LYS A 15 47.28 -16.72 -10.52
C LYS A 15 46.79 -17.65 -9.39
N ARG A 16 46.88 -18.97 -9.55
CA ARG A 16 48.06 -19.87 -9.51
C ARG A 16 48.77 -19.91 -8.15
N SER A 17 48.61 -21.04 -7.47
CA SER A 17 49.71 -21.71 -6.74
C SER A 17 49.40 -23.21 -6.64
N GLU A 18 50.24 -23.99 -7.32
CA GLU A 18 50.34 -25.44 -7.28
C GLU A 18 50.76 -25.97 -5.89
N GLN A 19 50.31 -27.18 -5.56
CA GLN A 19 51.24 -28.17 -5.02
C GLN A 19 50.83 -29.59 -5.42
N LYS A 20 51.83 -30.31 -5.90
CA LYS A 20 51.85 -31.66 -6.46
C LYS A 20 52.57 -32.58 -5.46
N GLN A 21 52.29 -33.89 -5.55
CA GLN A 21 53.11 -35.09 -5.21
C GLN A 21 52.34 -36.05 -4.28
N GLU A 22 52.37 -37.38 -4.44
CA GLU A 22 52.96 -38.29 -5.42
C GLU A 22 52.28 -39.66 -5.29
N GLN A 23 52.43 -40.50 -6.32
CA GLN A 23 51.91 -41.86 -6.44
C GLN A 23 52.72 -42.90 -5.65
N GLY A 24 52.11 -44.04 -5.33
CA GLY A 24 52.83 -45.26 -4.93
C GLY A 24 51.93 -46.50 -4.97
N ASN A 25 52.07 -47.28 -6.04
CA ASN A 25 51.41 -48.55 -6.32
C ASN A 25 52.19 -49.74 -5.73
N ARG A 26 51.53 -50.80 -5.23
CA ARG A 26 51.72 -52.22 -5.64
C ARG A 26 51.13 -53.25 -4.67
N ASP A 27 50.66 -54.31 -5.33
CA ASP A 27 50.14 -55.61 -4.91
C ASP A 27 51.01 -56.37 -3.89
N ASP A 28 50.39 -57.23 -3.07
CA ASP A 28 50.74 -58.65 -3.06
C ASP A 28 49.76 -59.54 -2.25
N ALA A 29 49.67 -60.78 -2.69
CA ALA A 29 48.70 -61.78 -2.29
C ALA A 29 49.32 -62.93 -1.43
N ARG A 30 48.41 -63.68 -0.77
CA ARG A 30 48.44 -65.12 -0.41
C ARG A 30 48.78 -65.56 1.03
N HIS A 31 47.79 -66.33 1.55
CA HIS A 31 47.84 -67.61 2.28
C HIS A 31 48.78 -67.83 3.47
N SER A 32 48.21 -68.29 4.61
CA SER A 32 48.37 -69.67 5.12
C SER A 32 47.67 -69.89 6.49
N ARG A 33 46.90 -70.99 6.59
CA ARG A 33 46.75 -72.03 7.66
C ARG A 33 47.10 -71.69 9.12
N ASN A 34 46.60 -72.32 10.19
CA ASN A 34 45.48 -73.20 10.58
C ASN A 34 45.79 -73.63 12.05
N ILE A 35 44.77 -73.95 12.89
CA ILE A 35 44.84 -74.77 14.14
C ILE A 35 45.50 -74.10 15.38
N GLY A 36 45.03 -74.17 16.63
CA GLY A 36 43.90 -74.85 17.27
C GLY A 36 43.97 -74.70 18.81
N THR A 37 43.04 -75.39 19.52
CA THR A 37 42.94 -75.60 20.99
C THR A 37 42.62 -74.36 21.85
N GLY A 38 41.73 -74.37 22.86
CA GLY A 38 41.02 -75.46 23.52
C GLY A 38 40.91 -75.17 25.03
N LEU A 39 39.69 -74.86 25.47
CA LEU A 39 39.13 -75.06 26.83
C LEU A 39 39.55 -74.16 28.03
N ARG A 40 38.52 -73.44 28.54
CA ARG A 40 38.02 -73.39 29.95
C ARG A 40 38.88 -72.64 30.99
N ARG A 41 38.39 -71.75 31.87
CA ARG A 41 37.09 -71.58 32.56
C ARG A 41 36.86 -70.10 32.99
N LEU A 42 35.58 -69.79 33.22
CA LEU A 42 35.00 -68.83 34.21
C LEU A 42 35.26 -67.31 34.03
N LEU A 43 34.29 -66.55 33.50
CA LEU A 43 33.30 -65.75 34.24
C LEU A 43 32.42 -64.93 33.26
N TRP A 44 31.11 -64.91 33.53
CA TRP A 44 30.00 -64.14 32.93
C TRP A 44 30.09 -62.66 33.40
N TRP A 45 29.75 -61.55 32.72
CA TRP A 45 28.75 -61.20 31.68
C TRP A 45 29.26 -60.15 30.67
N GLY A 46 28.78 -60.22 29.43
CA GLY A 46 28.98 -59.19 28.40
C GLY A 46 28.48 -59.59 27.02
N THR A 47 27.28 -60.18 26.93
CA THR A 47 26.66 -60.55 25.64
C THR A 47 25.73 -59.45 25.16
N GLY A 48 26.01 -58.89 23.98
CA GLY A 48 25.04 -58.03 23.32
C GLY A 48 25.52 -57.31 22.05
N VAL A 49 26.25 -57.96 21.13
CA VAL A 49 26.60 -57.33 19.83
C VAL A 49 26.21 -58.17 18.61
N LEU A 50 25.53 -59.30 18.76
CA LEU A 50 25.17 -60.17 17.63
C LEU A 50 23.66 -60.34 17.42
N ALA A 51 22.97 -59.20 17.35
CA ALA A 51 21.58 -59.10 16.89
C ALA A 51 21.32 -57.83 16.06
N VAL A 52 22.32 -57.29 15.35
CA VAL A 52 22.17 -56.04 14.57
C VAL A 52 22.03 -56.30 13.05
N VAL A 53 22.27 -57.51 12.54
CA VAL A 53 22.28 -57.75 11.07
C VAL A 53 21.11 -58.61 10.56
N LEU A 54 20.22 -59.11 11.43
CA LEU A 54 19.02 -59.86 11.03
C LEU A 54 17.70 -59.18 11.44
N LEU A 55 17.69 -57.84 11.51
CA LEU A 55 16.48 -57.03 11.61
C LEU A 55 16.31 -56.06 10.44
N VAL A 56 16.95 -56.33 9.29
CA VAL A 56 16.75 -55.54 8.06
C VAL A 56 15.63 -56.12 7.18
N ALA A 57 15.08 -57.30 7.49
CA ALA A 57 14.07 -57.96 6.65
C ALA A 57 12.71 -58.24 7.34
N VAL A 58 12.49 -57.75 8.57
CA VAL A 58 11.19 -57.84 9.27
C VAL A 58 10.74 -56.43 9.73
N VAL A 59 10.94 -55.44 8.87
CA VAL A 59 10.21 -54.16 8.91
C VAL A 59 9.43 -54.05 7.60
N TRP A 60 8.74 -55.13 7.25
CA TRP A 60 7.69 -55.14 6.24
C TRP A 60 6.45 -55.62 7.00
N TRP A 61 5.44 -54.75 7.03
CA TRP A 61 4.16 -54.84 7.76
C TRP A 61 4.13 -54.37 9.23
N LYS A 62 4.10 -53.04 9.42
CA LYS A 62 3.07 -52.39 10.26
C LYS A 62 2.83 -50.92 9.85
N PRO A 63 1.56 -50.43 9.86
CA PRO A 63 1.14 -49.14 9.32
C PRO A 63 1.20 -48.06 10.40
N TRP A 64 2.38 -47.51 10.62
CA TRP A 64 2.61 -46.37 11.51
C TRP A 64 3.01 -45.16 10.68
N GLU A 65 2.04 -44.36 10.26
CA GLU A 65 2.38 -43.01 9.81
C GLU A 65 3.04 -42.29 11.00
N PRO A 66 4.28 -41.78 10.88
CA PRO A 66 4.79 -40.86 11.88
C PRO A 66 3.77 -39.72 11.96
N GLY A 67 3.15 -39.54 13.12
CA GLY A 67 2.21 -38.45 13.33
C GLY A 67 2.91 -37.17 12.88
N ARG A 68 2.39 -36.53 11.81
CA ARG A 68 2.93 -35.26 11.33
C ARG A 68 2.98 -34.34 12.54
N GLU A 69 4.17 -33.87 12.90
CA GLU A 69 4.35 -32.94 14.02
C GLU A 69 3.55 -31.67 13.68
N GLN A 70 2.38 -31.55 14.29
CA GLN A 70 1.53 -30.37 14.21
C GLN A 70 2.11 -29.34 15.17
N LEU A 71 2.15 -28.09 14.73
CA LEU A 71 2.48 -26.96 15.58
C LEU A 71 1.48 -26.87 16.72
N SER A 72 1.87 -26.28 17.85
CA SER A 72 0.92 -25.95 18.90
C SER A 72 0.04 -24.76 18.51
N ALA A 73 -1.11 -24.63 19.18
CA ALA A 73 -1.98 -23.46 19.03
C ALA A 73 -1.21 -22.14 19.30
N ASP A 74 -0.35 -22.14 20.32
CA ASP A 74 0.48 -20.97 20.67
C ASP A 74 1.50 -20.62 19.59
N ALA A 75 2.09 -21.64 18.95
CA ALA A 75 3.05 -21.42 17.86
C ALA A 75 2.35 -20.85 16.62
N ALA A 76 1.16 -21.36 16.29
CA ALA A 76 0.35 -20.83 15.19
C ALA A 76 -0.14 -19.40 15.49
N ALA A 77 -0.59 -19.13 16.72
CA ALA A 77 -1.00 -17.81 17.19
C ALA A 77 0.14 -16.79 17.10
N GLN A 78 1.35 -17.16 17.55
CA GLN A 78 2.52 -16.29 17.43
C GLN A 78 2.89 -15.99 15.97
N ALA A 79 2.78 -16.98 15.07
CA ALA A 79 3.04 -16.77 13.65
C ALA A 79 2.05 -15.77 13.01
N VAL A 80 0.78 -15.79 13.46
CA VAL A 80 -0.23 -14.79 13.05
C VAL A 80 0.14 -13.42 13.60
N LEU A 81 0.41 -13.31 14.91
CA LEU A 81 0.73 -12.02 15.55
C LEU A 81 2.01 -11.36 15.01
N ALA A 82 2.96 -12.14 14.51
CA ALA A 82 4.17 -11.63 13.89
C ALA A 82 3.89 -10.82 12.60
N GLN A 83 2.74 -11.06 11.95
CA GLN A 83 2.36 -10.42 10.69
C GLN A 83 1.13 -9.52 10.84
N TYR A 84 0.21 -9.88 11.75
CA TYR A 84 -1.07 -9.23 11.94
C TYR A 84 -1.20 -8.80 13.41
N PRO A 85 -0.89 -7.54 13.74
CA PRO A 85 -0.96 -7.06 15.12
C PRO A 85 -2.40 -7.08 15.63
N GLY A 86 -2.58 -7.52 16.87
CA GLY A 86 -3.86 -7.60 17.54
C GLY A 86 -3.82 -8.49 18.77
N GLU A 87 -4.99 -8.92 19.22
CA GLU A 87 -5.19 -9.82 20.36
C GLU A 87 -5.86 -11.12 19.90
N ILE A 88 -5.33 -12.26 20.33
CA ILE A 88 -5.93 -13.57 20.05
C ILE A 88 -7.00 -13.86 21.10
N LEU A 89 -8.26 -13.95 20.66
CA LEU A 89 -9.40 -14.27 21.53
C LEU A 89 -9.62 -15.78 21.64
N HIS A 90 -9.43 -16.50 20.52
CA HIS A 90 -9.67 -17.92 20.45
C HIS A 90 -8.78 -18.58 19.41
N SER A 91 -8.40 -19.84 19.64
CA SER A 91 -7.65 -20.67 18.69
C SER A 91 -8.07 -22.12 18.84
N THR A 92 -8.65 -22.69 17.80
CA THR A 92 -9.10 -24.09 17.78
C THR A 92 -8.54 -24.83 16.57
N LEU A 93 -8.08 -26.06 16.78
CA LEU A 93 -7.64 -26.95 15.69
C LEU A 93 -8.85 -27.63 15.05
N GLN A 94 -9.04 -27.44 13.75
CA GLN A 94 -10.09 -28.06 12.96
C GLN A 94 -9.52 -28.50 11.60
N ASP A 95 -9.72 -29.77 11.26
CA ASP A 95 -9.36 -30.33 9.94
C ASP A 95 -7.90 -30.06 9.48
N GLY A 96 -6.95 -30.06 10.41
CA GLY A 96 -5.52 -29.81 10.12
C GLY A 96 -5.16 -28.33 9.94
N ALA A 97 -6.05 -27.42 10.33
CA ALA A 97 -5.81 -25.99 10.38
C ALA A 97 -6.24 -25.40 11.74
N TYR A 98 -5.54 -24.37 12.20
CA TYR A 98 -5.97 -23.54 13.32
C TYR A 98 -6.94 -22.47 12.82
N MET A 99 -8.12 -22.41 13.44
CA MET A 99 -9.08 -21.32 13.32
C MET A 99 -8.83 -20.36 14.48
N ILE A 100 -8.28 -19.19 14.16
CA ILE A 100 -7.83 -18.20 15.13
C ILE A 100 -8.71 -16.95 15.02
N GLN A 101 -9.33 -16.56 16.13
CA GLN A 101 -10.05 -15.29 16.25
C GLN A 101 -9.09 -14.20 16.69
N LEU A 102 -8.77 -13.29 15.78
CA LEU A 102 -7.90 -12.13 15.98
C LEU A 102 -8.76 -10.87 16.09
N ARG A 103 -8.71 -10.21 17.25
CA ARG A 103 -9.24 -8.86 17.42
C ARG A 103 -8.13 -7.86 17.06
N SER A 104 -8.37 -7.04 16.03
CA SER A 104 -7.52 -5.89 15.71
C SER A 104 -8.30 -4.59 15.92
N GLU A 105 -7.65 -3.45 15.70
CA GLU A 105 -8.29 -2.14 15.75
C GLU A 105 -9.47 -2.04 14.77
N THR A 106 -9.34 -2.66 13.60
CA THR A 106 -10.32 -2.58 12.50
C THR A 106 -11.49 -3.56 12.61
N GLY A 107 -11.42 -4.54 13.53
CA GLY A 107 -12.47 -5.54 13.65
C GLY A 107 -12.03 -6.89 14.20
N LEU A 108 -12.99 -7.83 14.22
CA LEU A 108 -12.75 -9.24 14.51
C LEU A 108 -12.52 -10.01 13.21
N TYR A 109 -11.51 -10.86 13.20
CA TYR A 109 -11.13 -11.67 12.06
C TYR A 109 -11.05 -13.14 12.46
N ASP A 110 -11.56 -14.02 11.61
CA ASP A 110 -11.23 -15.44 11.60
C ASP A 110 -10.04 -15.67 10.66
N VAL A 111 -8.95 -16.18 11.20
CA VAL A 111 -7.72 -16.49 10.48
C VAL A 111 -7.54 -18.00 10.45
N GLN A 112 -7.51 -18.58 9.25
CA GLN A 112 -7.23 -20.00 9.06
C GLN A 112 -5.73 -20.19 8.81
N VAL A 113 -5.09 -21.00 9.63
CA VAL A 113 -3.63 -21.23 9.59
C VAL A 113 -3.35 -22.71 9.45
N ASN A 114 -2.49 -23.08 8.51
CA ASN A 114 -2.06 -24.46 8.34
C ASN A 114 -1.33 -24.99 9.58
N ALA A 115 -1.80 -26.09 10.17
CA ALA A 115 -1.27 -26.58 11.45
C ALA A 115 0.15 -27.17 11.38
N THR A 116 0.72 -27.38 10.19
CA THR A 116 2.10 -27.90 10.04
C THR A 116 3.08 -26.81 9.64
N THR A 117 2.65 -25.85 8.82
CA THR A 117 3.55 -24.87 8.20
C THR A 117 3.43 -23.47 8.79
N ALA A 118 2.43 -23.22 9.65
CA ALA A 118 2.04 -21.89 10.12
C ALA A 118 1.62 -20.91 9.02
N ALA A 119 1.43 -21.38 7.77
CA ALA A 119 1.02 -20.53 6.67
C ALA A 119 -0.43 -20.10 6.85
N VAL A 120 -0.69 -18.80 6.75
CA VAL A 120 -2.05 -18.26 6.72
C VAL A 120 -2.69 -18.60 5.38
N GLN A 121 -3.82 -19.32 5.44
CA GLN A 121 -4.56 -19.80 4.27
C GLN A 121 -5.74 -18.91 3.93
N SER A 122 -6.40 -18.34 4.94
CA SER A 122 -7.55 -17.46 4.75
C SER A 122 -7.67 -16.47 5.93
N ILE A 123 -8.17 -15.28 5.64
CA ILE A 123 -8.56 -14.28 6.62
C ILE A 123 -9.95 -13.79 6.24
N GLN A 124 -10.93 -13.95 7.14
CA GLN A 124 -12.28 -13.46 6.96
C GLN A 124 -12.62 -12.48 8.09
N ARG A 125 -13.08 -11.28 7.74
CA ARG A 125 -13.57 -10.33 8.74
C ARG A 125 -14.97 -10.74 9.19
N LEU A 126 -15.15 -10.92 10.49
CA LEU A 126 -16.43 -11.29 11.11
C LEU A 126 -17.21 -10.07 11.62
N GLU A 127 -16.49 -9.09 12.18
CA GLU A 127 -17.08 -7.88 12.73
C GLU A 127 -16.22 -6.69 12.32
N THR A 128 -16.83 -5.60 11.87
CA THR A 128 -16.15 -4.32 11.74
C THR A 128 -16.16 -3.63 13.09
N SER A 129 -15.02 -3.13 13.55
CA SER A 129 -14.98 -2.32 14.78
C SER A 129 -15.77 -1.03 14.53
N PRO A 130 -16.80 -0.70 15.33
CA PRO A 130 -17.57 0.55 15.16
C PRO A 130 -16.74 1.81 15.42
N GLN A 131 -15.54 1.66 15.97
CA GLN A 131 -14.57 2.73 16.21
C GLN A 131 -13.63 2.97 15.02
N VAL A 132 -13.60 2.04 14.06
CA VAL A 132 -13.04 2.30 12.74
C VAL A 132 -14.23 2.69 11.87
N GLU A 133 -14.74 3.90 12.12
CA GLU A 133 -15.20 4.69 11.00
C GLU A 133 -14.01 4.72 10.05
N GLU A 134 -14.18 4.21 8.83
CA GLU A 134 -13.31 4.68 7.76
C GLU A 134 -13.34 6.19 7.88
N LYS A 135 -12.20 6.81 8.25
CA LYS A 135 -12.06 8.25 8.22
C LYS A 135 -12.24 8.62 6.76
N THR A 136 -13.49 8.82 6.36
CA THR A 136 -13.84 9.23 5.02
C THR A 136 -13.56 10.70 4.95
N LEU A 137 -12.78 11.10 3.94
CA LEU A 137 -12.60 12.50 3.62
C LEU A 137 -13.99 13.12 3.47
N LEU A 138 -14.24 14.23 4.17
CA LEU A 138 -15.43 15.03 3.94
C LEU A 138 -15.45 15.41 2.46
N SER A 139 -16.60 15.26 1.82
CA SER A 139 -16.79 15.80 0.48
C SER A 139 -16.65 17.33 0.51
N ARG A 140 -16.33 17.92 -0.63
CA ARG A 140 -16.20 19.37 -0.77
C ARG A 140 -17.46 20.11 -0.33
N GLU A 141 -18.65 19.59 -0.65
CA GLU A 141 -19.92 20.21 -0.25
C GLU A 141 -20.19 20.09 1.26
N GLN A 142 -19.86 18.96 1.87
CA GLN A 142 -19.89 18.83 3.33
C GLN A 142 -18.92 19.82 3.97
N MET A 143 -17.73 19.97 3.39
CA MET A 143 -16.71 20.86 3.89
C MET A 143 -17.09 22.34 3.77
N LYS A 144 -17.61 22.74 2.61
CA LYS A 144 -18.18 24.07 2.36
C LYS A 144 -19.30 24.38 3.35
N SER A 145 -20.23 23.43 3.55
CA SER A 145 -21.33 23.58 4.49
C SER A 145 -20.83 23.78 5.91
N GLU A 146 -19.84 23.00 6.33
CA GLU A 146 -19.26 23.10 7.67
C GLU A 146 -18.50 24.42 7.87
N LEU A 147 -17.69 24.83 6.89
CA LEU A 147 -16.98 26.10 6.91
C LEU A 147 -17.94 27.30 7.01
N LEU A 148 -19.02 27.31 6.22
CA LEU A 148 -19.99 28.40 6.21
C LEU A 148 -20.82 28.47 7.50
N LYS A 149 -21.06 27.34 8.19
CA LYS A 149 -21.67 27.34 9.53
C LYS A 149 -20.76 28.01 10.56
N GLN A 150 -19.46 27.70 10.52
CA GLN A 150 -18.48 28.23 11.47
C GLN A 150 -18.14 29.70 11.21
N ARG A 151 -18.21 30.14 9.95
CA ARG A 151 -17.80 31.47 9.47
C ARG A 151 -18.96 32.26 8.86
N ALA A 152 -20.08 32.31 9.58
CA ALA A 152 -21.29 32.97 9.12
C ALA A 152 -21.03 34.44 8.73
N GLY A 153 -21.33 34.77 7.47
CA GLY A 153 -21.19 36.13 6.94
C GLY A 153 -19.86 36.42 6.24
N GLU A 154 -18.95 35.45 6.15
CA GLU A 154 -17.83 35.47 5.23
C GLU A 154 -18.23 34.84 3.88
N GLN A 155 -17.69 35.36 2.78
CA GLN A 155 -17.87 34.80 1.44
C GLN A 155 -16.77 33.78 1.16
N LEU A 156 -17.15 32.54 0.86
CA LEU A 156 -16.22 31.56 0.31
C LEU A 156 -15.82 31.99 -1.10
N VAL A 157 -14.51 32.13 -1.32
CA VAL A 157 -13.92 32.48 -2.61
C VAL A 157 -13.39 31.23 -3.32
N SER A 158 -12.75 30.32 -2.59
CA SER A 158 -12.25 29.05 -3.13
C SER A 158 -12.22 27.99 -2.04
N LEU A 159 -12.36 26.72 -2.43
CA LEU A 159 -12.23 25.54 -1.56
C LEU A 159 -11.72 24.38 -2.40
N GLU A 160 -10.51 23.91 -2.11
CA GLU A 160 -9.83 22.85 -2.87
C GLU A 160 -9.24 21.80 -1.93
N LEU A 161 -9.31 20.52 -2.30
CA LEU A 161 -8.56 19.46 -1.63
C LEU A 161 -7.16 19.39 -2.24
N VAL A 162 -6.14 19.65 -1.43
CA VAL A 162 -4.73 19.68 -1.84
C VAL A 162 -3.89 18.74 -0.98
N GLU A 163 -2.78 18.26 -1.51
CA GLU A 163 -1.82 17.49 -0.72
C GLU A 163 -0.78 18.44 -0.10
N GLN A 164 -0.63 18.40 1.22
CA GLN A 164 0.41 19.10 1.96
C GLN A 164 1.22 18.11 2.79
N GLN A 165 2.54 18.10 2.61
CA GLN A 165 3.46 17.20 3.34
C GLN A 165 3.08 15.70 3.24
N GLY A 166 2.51 15.28 2.10
CA GLY A 166 2.09 13.89 1.88
C GLY A 166 0.75 13.52 2.53
N SER A 167 -0.04 14.49 2.99
CA SER A 167 -1.39 14.28 3.51
C SER A 167 -2.39 15.22 2.85
N PRO A 168 -3.63 14.76 2.54
CA PRO A 168 -4.66 15.64 2.00
C PRO A 168 -5.10 16.66 3.05
N VAL A 169 -5.41 17.88 2.62
CA VAL A 169 -6.01 18.94 3.43
C VAL A 169 -6.93 19.78 2.55
N TYR A 170 -7.98 20.37 3.13
CA TYR A 170 -8.74 21.41 2.43
C TYR A 170 -8.06 22.76 2.57
N SER A 171 -7.82 23.44 1.45
CA SER A 171 -7.43 24.85 1.41
C SER A 171 -8.62 25.69 0.99
N ALA A 172 -9.01 26.66 1.82
CA ALA A 172 -10.12 27.57 1.55
C ALA A 172 -9.66 29.02 1.57
N VAL A 173 -10.16 29.83 0.64
CA VAL A 173 -10.02 31.29 0.71
C VAL A 173 -11.36 31.89 1.06
N VAL A 174 -11.41 32.63 2.16
CA VAL A 174 -12.62 33.32 2.63
C VAL A 174 -12.41 34.83 2.62
N LYS A 175 -13.51 35.56 2.41
CA LYS A 175 -13.52 37.01 2.33
C LYS A 175 -14.54 37.58 3.31
N ALA A 176 -14.07 38.39 4.25
CA ALA A 176 -14.94 39.08 5.20
C ALA A 176 -15.59 40.33 4.58
N LYS A 177 -16.57 40.90 5.31
CA LYS A 177 -17.32 42.08 4.88
C LYS A 177 -16.46 43.33 4.68
N ASP A 178 -15.35 43.42 5.41
CA ASP A 178 -14.36 44.49 5.28
C ASP A 178 -13.40 44.28 4.08
N ASN A 179 -13.70 43.31 3.22
CA ASN A 179 -12.92 42.94 2.05
C ASN A 179 -11.56 42.29 2.38
N SER A 180 -11.25 42.04 3.67
CA SER A 180 -10.09 41.25 4.07
C SER A 180 -10.26 39.80 3.64
N ARG A 181 -9.14 39.18 3.24
CA ARG A 181 -9.12 37.79 2.77
C ARG A 181 -8.20 36.95 3.65
N GLN A 182 -8.56 35.70 3.85
CA GLN A 182 -7.79 34.74 4.61
C GLN A 182 -7.74 33.41 3.86
N GLU A 183 -6.58 32.77 3.88
CA GLU A 183 -6.39 31.38 3.49
C GLU A 183 -6.50 30.52 4.75
N LEU A 184 -7.30 29.46 4.69
CA LEU A 184 -7.54 28.51 5.76
C LEU A 184 -7.06 27.13 5.30
N THR A 185 -6.36 26.42 6.17
CA THR A 185 -6.07 24.99 5.98
C THR A 185 -6.90 24.20 6.98
N MET A 186 -7.60 23.18 6.52
CA MET A 186 -8.57 22.44 7.30
C MET A 186 -8.32 20.93 7.24
N ASP A 187 -8.58 20.26 8.35
CA ASP A 187 -8.53 18.80 8.45
C ASP A 187 -9.58 18.21 7.51
N PRO A 188 -9.21 17.29 6.61
CA PRO A 188 -10.13 16.83 5.58
C PRO A 188 -11.16 15.82 6.08
N TYR A 189 -11.08 15.36 7.34
CA TYR A 189 -12.01 14.40 7.93
C TYR A 189 -12.95 15.06 8.93
N THR A 190 -12.47 16.06 9.68
CA THR A 190 -13.26 16.74 10.71
C THR A 190 -13.73 18.12 10.28
N GLY A 191 -13.04 18.74 9.33
CA GLY A 191 -13.31 20.11 8.92
C GLY A 191 -12.78 21.19 9.86
N GLU A 192 -12.01 20.80 10.87
CA GLU A 192 -11.39 21.72 11.81
C GLU A 192 -10.32 22.57 11.12
N VAL A 193 -10.27 23.87 11.44
CA VAL A 193 -9.24 24.77 10.91
C VAL A 193 -7.90 24.48 11.60
N LEU A 194 -6.96 23.91 10.84
CA LEU A 194 -5.59 23.62 11.26
C LEU A 194 -4.70 24.86 11.22
N SER A 195 -4.92 25.75 10.25
CA SER A 195 -4.15 26.99 10.10
C SER A 195 -4.97 28.09 9.43
N SER A 196 -4.61 29.35 9.70
CA SER A 196 -5.18 30.54 9.08
C SER A 196 -4.09 31.56 8.78
N LYS A 197 -4.11 32.11 7.58
CA LYS A 197 -3.15 33.11 7.11
C LYS A 197 -3.87 34.26 6.43
N ALA A 198 -3.65 35.48 6.92
CA ALA A 198 -4.18 36.68 6.26
C ALA A 198 -3.52 36.87 4.89
N ILE A 199 -4.34 37.04 3.86
CA ILE A 199 -3.90 37.42 2.53
C ILE A 199 -3.92 38.95 2.50
N LYS A 200 -2.73 39.56 2.45
CA LYS A 200 -2.63 41.02 2.34
C LYS A 200 -3.33 41.46 1.06
N ALA A 201 -4.25 42.41 1.18
CA ALA A 201 -4.86 43.05 0.03
C ALA A 201 -3.74 43.72 -0.78
N ASP A 202 -3.51 43.26 -1.99
CA ASP A 202 -2.78 44.08 -2.96
C ASP A 202 -3.67 45.29 -3.29
N PRO A 203 -3.21 46.54 -3.10
CA PRO A 203 -4.05 47.73 -3.29
C PRO A 203 -4.53 47.97 -4.73
N SER A 204 -4.31 47.05 -5.66
CA SER A 204 -4.64 47.20 -7.08
C SER A 204 -5.71 46.19 -7.53
N SER A 205 -6.95 46.42 -7.12
CA SER A 205 -8.13 45.87 -7.83
C SER A 205 -9.14 46.96 -8.14
N GLU A 206 -8.65 48.11 -8.61
CA GLU A 206 -9.37 48.99 -9.51
C GLU A 206 -8.40 49.47 -10.61
N ALA A 207 -8.85 49.39 -11.87
CA ALA A 207 -8.28 49.99 -13.08
C ALA A 207 -6.80 49.70 -13.47
N GLY A 208 -6.63 49.03 -14.62
CA GLY A 208 -5.62 49.33 -15.66
C GLY A 208 -4.12 49.21 -15.34
N GLY A 209 -3.42 48.35 -16.10
CA GLY A 209 -2.01 48.59 -16.47
C GLY A 209 -0.94 47.80 -15.71
N THR A 210 -0.44 46.75 -16.37
CA THR A 210 0.96 46.27 -16.40
C THR A 210 1.78 46.27 -15.10
N THR A 211 1.92 45.08 -14.48
CA THR A 211 3.19 44.53 -13.94
C THR A 211 3.06 43.01 -13.88
N SER A 212 4.15 42.31 -14.22
CA SER A 212 4.21 40.96 -14.76
C SER A 212 4.12 39.83 -13.72
N GLU A 213 2.90 39.54 -13.26
CA GLU A 213 2.50 38.18 -12.86
C GLU A 213 1.46 37.67 -13.87
N PRO A 214 1.39 36.36 -14.17
CA PRO A 214 0.44 35.84 -15.15
C PRO A 214 -0.99 36.14 -14.68
N LYS A 215 -1.59 37.17 -15.29
CA LYS A 215 -2.94 37.62 -14.97
C LYS A 215 -3.92 36.54 -15.40
N PHE A 216 -4.33 35.71 -14.46
CA PHE A 216 -5.41 34.77 -14.70
C PHE A 216 -6.72 35.56 -14.91
N LEU A 217 -7.62 34.97 -15.70
CA LEU A 217 -9.02 35.35 -15.73
C LEU A 217 -9.58 35.31 -14.31
N SER A 218 -10.57 36.15 -14.03
CA SER A 218 -11.41 35.93 -12.85
C SER A 218 -12.36 34.76 -13.06
N GLU A 219 -12.82 34.13 -11.99
CA GLU A 219 -13.89 33.12 -12.02
C GLU A 219 -15.12 33.62 -12.78
N LYS A 220 -15.50 34.90 -12.58
CA LYS A 220 -16.61 35.52 -13.32
C LYS A 220 -16.39 35.51 -14.83
N GLN A 221 -15.16 35.76 -15.29
CA GLN A 221 -14.81 35.69 -16.71
C GLN A 221 -14.77 34.25 -17.22
N ALA A 222 -14.28 33.30 -16.41
CA ALA A 222 -14.30 31.88 -16.73
C ALA A 222 -15.73 31.35 -16.85
N LYS A 223 -16.60 31.67 -15.88
CA LYS A 223 -18.04 31.40 -15.89
C LYS A 223 -18.70 31.94 -17.15
N GLN A 224 -18.47 33.20 -17.49
CA GLN A 224 -19.05 33.79 -18.70
C GLN A 224 -18.60 33.06 -19.97
N LYS A 225 -17.32 32.67 -20.04
CA LYS A 225 -16.76 31.92 -21.17
C LYS A 225 -17.34 30.51 -21.27
N ALA A 226 -17.50 29.82 -20.14
CA ALA A 226 -18.09 28.50 -20.07
C ALA A 226 -19.59 28.53 -20.44
N LEU A 227 -20.35 29.48 -19.89
CA LEU A 227 -21.78 29.68 -20.23
C LEU A 227 -22.01 30.07 -21.69
N SER A 228 -21.04 30.74 -22.32
CA SER A 228 -21.10 31.01 -23.77
C SER A 228 -20.94 29.73 -24.60
N ARG A 229 -20.40 28.66 -24.02
CA ARG A 229 -20.16 27.37 -24.69
C ARG A 229 -21.21 26.31 -24.33
N VAL A 230 -21.64 26.27 -23.07
CA VAL A 230 -22.68 25.37 -22.55
C VAL A 230 -23.65 26.23 -21.74
N PRO A 231 -24.88 26.47 -22.22
CA PRO A 231 -25.88 27.20 -21.46
C PRO A 231 -26.42 26.31 -20.32
N GLY A 232 -26.64 26.90 -19.15
CA GLY A 232 -27.15 26.22 -17.97
C GLY A 232 -26.97 27.07 -16.71
N GLU A 233 -27.18 26.45 -15.55
CA GLU A 233 -26.85 27.03 -14.25
C GLU A 233 -25.44 26.60 -13.86
N VAL A 234 -24.57 27.56 -13.53
CA VAL A 234 -23.22 27.20 -13.06
C VAL A 234 -23.30 26.86 -11.58
N ASP A 235 -23.01 25.61 -11.26
CA ASP A 235 -22.94 25.12 -9.89
C ASP A 235 -21.60 25.51 -9.25
N ASP A 236 -20.48 25.26 -9.95
CA ASP A 236 -19.14 25.55 -9.42
C ASP A 236 -18.11 26.08 -10.43
N VAL A 237 -17.10 26.78 -9.90
CA VAL A 237 -15.92 27.24 -10.65
C VAL A 237 -14.65 27.04 -9.81
N GLU A 238 -13.73 26.19 -10.26
CA GLU A 238 -12.48 25.87 -9.53
C GLU A 238 -11.23 26.16 -10.37
N LEU A 239 -10.16 26.71 -9.76
CA LEU A 239 -8.89 27.03 -10.46
C LEU A 239 -7.81 25.97 -10.19
N ARG A 240 -7.51 25.16 -11.20
CA ARG A 240 -6.49 24.10 -11.11
C ARG A 240 -5.22 24.44 -11.89
N GLY A 241 -4.16 23.69 -11.62
CA GLY A 241 -2.95 23.66 -12.47
C GLY A 241 -2.00 24.85 -12.32
N THR A 242 -2.17 25.68 -11.29
CA THR A 242 -1.30 26.84 -10.98
C THR A 242 0.15 26.44 -10.78
N ASN A 243 0.42 25.35 -10.06
CA ASN A 243 1.76 24.84 -9.79
C ASN A 243 2.41 24.11 -10.98
N SER A 244 1.62 23.68 -11.97
CA SER A 244 2.08 22.92 -13.14
C SER A 244 2.37 23.80 -14.37
N GLY A 245 2.23 25.13 -14.23
CA GLY A 245 2.46 26.09 -15.31
C GLY A 245 1.36 26.15 -16.38
N ASN A 246 0.30 25.34 -16.25
CA ASN A 246 -0.84 25.30 -17.16
C ASN A 246 -2.15 25.49 -16.38
N PRO A 247 -2.42 26.70 -15.87
CA PRO A 247 -3.59 26.94 -15.04
C PRO A 247 -4.88 26.93 -15.87
N TYR A 248 -5.96 26.40 -15.29
CA TYR A 248 -7.28 26.33 -15.92
C TYR A 248 -8.40 26.35 -14.88
N TYR A 249 -9.55 26.89 -15.27
CA TYR A 249 -10.80 26.75 -14.55
C TYR A 249 -11.52 25.47 -14.96
N LEU A 250 -12.13 24.78 -14.00
CA LEU A 250 -13.19 23.80 -14.23
C LEU A 250 -14.50 24.48 -13.86
N VAL A 251 -15.44 24.54 -14.79
CA VAL A 251 -16.77 25.14 -14.58
C VAL A 251 -17.81 24.05 -14.74
N GLU A 252 -18.46 23.69 -13.64
CA GLU A 252 -19.55 22.70 -13.60
C GLU A 252 -20.87 23.41 -13.88
N ILE A 253 -21.64 22.85 -14.81
CA ILE A 253 -22.87 23.45 -15.35
C ILE A 253 -23.97 22.41 -15.36
N ASP A 254 -25.02 22.70 -14.59
CA ASP A 254 -26.27 21.96 -14.58
C ASP A 254 -27.15 22.41 -15.75
N LEU A 255 -27.66 21.43 -16.49
CA LEU A 255 -28.61 21.66 -17.57
C LEU A 255 -30.05 21.39 -17.10
N GLU A 256 -31.01 22.01 -17.78
CA GLU A 256 -32.44 21.83 -17.47
C GLU A 256 -32.91 20.37 -17.61
N ASP A 257 -32.21 19.55 -18.39
CA ASP A 257 -32.52 18.13 -18.57
C ASP A 257 -31.87 17.21 -17.52
N GLY A 258 -31.23 17.79 -16.49
CA GLY A 258 -30.63 17.07 -15.37
C GLY A 258 -29.22 16.57 -15.63
N ARG A 259 -28.66 16.79 -16.83
CA ARG A 259 -27.27 16.44 -17.14
C ARG A 259 -26.31 17.50 -16.62
N GLU A 260 -25.12 17.06 -16.23
CA GLU A 260 -24.03 17.94 -15.82
C GLU A 260 -22.94 18.00 -16.90
N ALA A 261 -22.40 19.20 -17.12
CA ALA A 261 -21.27 19.42 -17.99
C ALA A 261 -20.13 20.15 -17.27
N THR A 262 -18.92 19.60 -17.32
CA THR A 262 -17.71 20.28 -16.85
C THR A 262 -16.97 20.93 -18.02
N VAL A 263 -16.84 22.25 -17.99
CA VAL A 263 -16.10 23.02 -19.01
C VAL A 263 -14.74 23.43 -18.47
N GLN A 264 -13.66 22.96 -19.11
CA GLN A 264 -12.31 23.39 -18.79
C GLN A 264 -11.94 24.66 -19.56
N VAL A 265 -11.64 25.76 -18.87
CA VAL A 265 -11.26 27.05 -19.46
C VAL A 265 -9.81 27.38 -19.11
N ASN A 266 -8.93 27.57 -20.09
CA ASN A 266 -7.54 27.97 -19.80
C ASN A 266 -7.52 29.31 -19.03
N ALA A 267 -6.84 29.35 -17.88
CA ALA A 267 -6.94 30.48 -16.96
C ALA A 267 -6.22 31.73 -17.46
N ILE A 268 -5.30 31.64 -18.44
CA ILE A 268 -4.57 32.80 -18.97
C ILE A 268 -5.25 33.34 -20.23
N SER A 269 -5.50 32.46 -21.20
CA SER A 269 -6.07 32.82 -22.51
C SER A 269 -7.59 32.88 -22.53
N GLY A 270 -8.25 32.16 -21.62
CA GLY A 270 -9.68 31.95 -21.68
C GLY A 270 -10.17 31.09 -22.84
N ALA A 271 -9.28 30.30 -23.45
CA ALA A 271 -9.66 29.31 -24.44
C ALA A 271 -10.37 28.13 -23.76
N ILE A 272 -11.46 27.64 -24.36
CA ILE A 272 -12.09 26.40 -23.92
C ILE A 272 -11.19 25.22 -24.31
N ARG A 273 -10.79 24.41 -23.34
CA ARG A 273 -9.91 23.25 -23.53
C ARG A 273 -10.70 21.96 -23.72
N SER A 274 -11.74 21.76 -22.92
CA SER A 274 -12.62 20.60 -23.02
C SER A 274 -14.02 20.93 -22.51
N VAL A 275 -14.97 20.11 -22.93
CA VAL A 275 -16.30 19.98 -22.33
C VAL A 275 -16.49 18.49 -22.10
N THR A 276 -16.62 18.11 -20.84
CA THR A 276 -16.91 16.73 -20.41
C THR A 276 -18.37 16.68 -19.98
N TRP A 277 -19.04 15.58 -20.28
CA TRP A 277 -20.41 15.32 -19.85
C TRP A 277 -20.36 14.11 -18.95
N ASP A 278 -20.93 14.23 -17.76
CA ASP A 278 -21.12 13.07 -16.91
C ASP A 278 -22.11 12.13 -17.61
N LYS A 279 -21.70 10.86 -17.76
CA LYS A 279 -22.57 9.86 -18.34
C LYS A 279 -23.52 9.44 -17.24
N ASP A 280 -24.82 9.54 -17.53
CA ASP A 280 -25.81 8.77 -16.80
C ASP A 280 -25.40 7.29 -16.92
N ASP A 281 -24.96 6.68 -15.81
CA ASP A 281 -24.77 5.23 -15.72
C ASP A 281 -26.18 4.59 -15.81
N ASP A 282 -26.58 4.21 -17.02
CA ASP A 282 -27.75 3.35 -17.31
C ASP A 282 -27.55 1.91 -16.80
#